data_AF-A0A1Y4IM01-F1
#
_entry.id   AF-A0A1Y4IM01-F1
#
_cell.length_a   1.000
_cell.length_b   1.000
_cell.length_c   1.000
_cell.angle_alpha   90.00
_cell.angle_beta   90.00
_cell.angle_gamma   90.00
#
_symmetry.space_group_name_H-M   'P 1'
#
loop_
_entity.id
_entity.type
_entity.pdbx_description
1 polymer ?
#
loop_
_entity_poly.entity_id
_entity_poly.type
_entity_poly.pdbx_seq_one_letter_code
_entity_poly.pdbx_strand_id
1 'polypeptide(L)'
;MEEKEKRGSVFAQFTKDYMAFSRFERKREFSFMPDTRCSKPEEFTDELLKFAKEEKLDMVITKEGMSPRFEIDGIEYRAYRTSSRFGIVVHCEMTHPENYMPEGMSEKTYRRYRFWSIVLFPFLIFITTNLWLIRSAFNQWETILVFGVAAVVWAAYIFFVHYCYGMNFRG
;
A
#
# COMPACT_ATOMS: atom_id res chain seq x y z
N MET A 1 19.18 28.79 -18.49
CA MET A 1 19.68 27.87 -17.43
C MET A 1 18.65 27.73 -16.30
N GLU A 2 17.94 28.80 -15.94
CA GLU A 2 16.88 28.79 -14.90
C GLU A 2 15.77 27.73 -15.08
N GLU A 3 15.33 27.42 -16.30
CA GLU A 3 14.30 26.38 -16.51
C GLU A 3 14.77 24.98 -16.10
N LYS A 4 16.05 24.66 -16.28
CA LYS A 4 16.59 23.34 -15.91
C LYS A 4 16.74 23.23 -14.39
N GLU A 5 17.11 24.32 -13.72
CA GLU A 5 17.17 24.40 -12.25
C GLU A 5 15.77 24.37 -11.62
N LYS A 6 14.78 25.05 -12.22
CA LYS A 6 13.36 24.97 -11.80
C LYS A 6 12.77 23.57 -12.04
N ARG A 7 13.09 22.89 -13.16
CA ARG A 7 12.65 21.49 -13.38
C ARG A 7 13.33 20.51 -12.42
N GLY A 8 14.61 20.75 -12.09
CA GLY A 8 15.32 20.02 -11.05
C GLY A 8 14.65 20.17 -9.68
N SER A 9 14.18 21.38 -9.34
CA SER A 9 13.47 21.61 -8.07
C SER A 9 12.10 20.92 -8.03
N VAL A 10 11.34 20.93 -9.13
CA VAL A 10 10.02 20.29 -9.20
C VAL A 10 10.12 18.76 -9.12
N PHE A 11 11.08 18.15 -9.83
CA PHE A 11 11.28 16.70 -9.75
C PHE A 11 11.82 16.29 -8.37
N ALA A 12 12.77 17.05 -7.81
CA ALA A 12 13.28 16.80 -6.46
C ALA A 12 12.14 16.89 -5.41
N GLN A 13 11.26 17.89 -5.53
CA GLN A 13 10.10 18.02 -4.65
C GLN A 13 9.12 16.86 -4.81
N PHE A 14 8.80 16.47 -6.05
CA PHE A 14 7.97 15.29 -6.31
C PHE A 14 8.54 14.02 -5.70
N THR A 15 9.85 13.77 -5.86
CA THR A 15 10.50 12.57 -5.30
C THR A 15 10.49 12.58 -3.77
N LYS A 16 10.69 13.75 -3.16
CA LYS A 16 10.61 13.92 -1.70
C LYS A 16 9.20 13.63 -1.19
N ASP A 17 8.19 14.20 -1.84
CA ASP A 17 6.77 14.01 -1.49
C ASP A 17 6.36 12.54 -1.66
N TYR A 18 6.75 11.91 -2.77
CA TYR A 18 6.48 10.49 -3.00
C TYR A 18 7.18 9.58 -1.99
N MET A 19 8.41 9.91 -1.60
CA MET A 19 9.14 9.15 -0.57
C MET A 19 8.45 9.27 0.80
N ALA A 20 7.96 10.46 1.16
CA ALA A 20 7.18 10.67 2.38
C ALA A 20 5.87 9.86 2.34
N PHE A 21 5.15 9.89 1.20
CA PHE A 21 3.96 9.06 0.97
C PHE A 21 4.25 7.56 1.13
N SER A 22 5.30 7.04 0.49
CA SER A 22 5.65 5.62 0.55
C SER A 22 6.06 5.16 1.96
N ARG A 23 6.80 6.00 2.69
CA ARG A 23 7.13 5.73 4.10
C ARG A 23 5.88 5.70 4.97
N PHE A 24 4.94 6.61 4.73
CA PHE A 24 3.68 6.65 5.45
C PHE A 24 2.82 5.41 5.16
N GLU A 25 2.65 5.01 3.89
CA GLU A 25 1.91 3.80 3.53
C GLU A 25 2.49 2.55 4.22
N ARG A 26 3.83 2.45 4.29
CA ARG A 26 4.50 1.35 5.00
C ARG A 26 4.27 1.37 6.51
N LYS A 27 4.14 2.56 7.11
CA LYS A 27 3.76 2.69 8.52
C LYS A 27 2.28 2.36 8.73
N ARG A 28 1.40 2.75 7.80
CA ARG A 28 -0.05 2.58 7.92
C ARG A 28 -0.47 1.13 8.04
N GLU A 29 0.14 0.28 7.23
CA GLU A 29 -0.11 -1.15 7.24
C GLU A 29 1.22 -1.88 7.05
N PHE A 30 1.51 -2.79 7.97
CA PHE A 30 2.67 -3.67 7.88
C PHE A 30 2.26 -5.08 8.22
N SER A 31 3.08 -6.05 7.82
CA SER A 31 2.80 -7.45 8.06
C SER A 31 4.08 -8.20 8.27
N PHE A 32 4.03 -9.22 9.13
CA PHE A 32 5.16 -10.09 9.42
C PHE A 32 4.68 -11.53 9.58
N MET A 33 5.60 -12.47 9.38
CA MET A 33 5.34 -13.88 9.64
C MET A 33 5.77 -14.19 11.08
N PRO A 34 4.84 -14.57 11.97
CA PRO A 34 5.20 -15.00 13.31
C PRO A 34 5.86 -16.38 13.27
N ASP A 35 6.69 -16.68 14.27
CA ASP A 35 7.29 -18.02 14.39
C ASP A 35 6.29 -19.03 14.94
N THR A 36 5.38 -18.58 15.80
CA THR A 36 4.29 -19.39 16.35
C THR A 36 2.97 -19.13 15.64
N ARG A 37 2.01 -20.06 15.81
CA ARG A 37 0.71 -19.94 15.14
C ARG A 37 -0.20 -18.84 15.71
N CYS A 38 0.22 -18.15 16.78
CA CYS A 38 -0.59 -17.14 17.47
C CYS A 38 -2.00 -17.68 17.76
N SER A 39 -2.11 -18.90 18.29
CA SER A 39 -3.42 -19.58 18.46
C SER A 39 -4.12 -19.18 19.74
N LYS A 40 -3.36 -18.69 20.72
CA LYS A 40 -3.85 -18.07 21.94
C LYS A 40 -3.57 -16.56 21.92
N PRO A 41 -4.36 -15.76 22.66
CA PRO A 41 -4.09 -14.33 22.81
C PRO A 41 -2.67 -14.03 23.32
N GLU A 42 -2.18 -14.81 24.30
CA GLU A 42 -0.84 -14.65 24.89
C GLU A 42 0.27 -14.86 23.85
N GLU A 43 0.18 -15.94 23.07
CA GLU A 43 1.13 -16.24 21.99
C GLU A 43 1.15 -15.12 20.93
N PHE A 44 0.00 -14.50 20.65
CA PHE A 44 -0.09 -13.38 19.71
C PHE A 44 0.66 -12.15 20.25
N THR A 45 0.35 -11.77 21.50
CA THR A 45 1.00 -10.67 22.21
C THR A 45 2.52 -10.85 22.26
N ASP A 46 2.99 -12.07 22.56
CA ASP A 46 4.42 -12.37 22.62
C ASP A 46 5.13 -12.19 21.27
N GLU A 47 4.50 -12.63 20.17
CA GLU A 47 5.05 -12.44 18.82
C GLU A 47 5.08 -10.95 18.41
N LEU A 48 4.08 -10.16 18.82
CA LEU A 48 4.08 -8.72 18.60
C LEU A 48 5.21 -8.02 19.37
N LEU A 49 5.41 -8.38 20.64
CA LEU A 49 6.50 -7.83 21.46
C LEU A 49 7.87 -8.26 20.92
N LYS A 50 7.98 -9.50 20.43
CA LYS A 50 9.18 -10.00 19.76
C LYS A 50 9.49 -9.18 18.51
N PHE A 51 8.51 -8.99 17.64
CA PHE A 51 8.64 -8.15 16.45
C PHE A 51 9.06 -6.71 16.81
N ALA A 52 8.42 -6.10 17.81
CA ALA A 52 8.77 -4.76 18.27
C ALA A 52 10.23 -4.67 18.75
N LYS A 53 10.71 -5.70 19.46
CA LYS A 53 12.10 -5.77 19.93
C LYS A 53 13.11 -5.92 18.79
N GLU A 54 12.79 -6.71 17.78
CA GLU A 54 13.65 -6.92 16.60
C GLU A 54 13.76 -5.64 15.76
N GLU A 55 12.64 -4.96 15.53
CA GLU A 55 12.58 -3.69 14.79
C GLU A 55 12.92 -2.45 15.64
N LYS A 56 13.19 -2.64 16.95
CA LYS A 56 13.49 -1.57 17.93
C LYS A 56 12.41 -0.48 17.99
N LEU A 57 11.16 -0.91 17.97
CA LEU A 57 9.98 -0.05 18.08
C LEU A 57 9.55 0.07 19.55
N ASP A 58 9.16 1.27 19.97
CA ASP A 58 8.53 1.47 21.28
C ASP A 58 7.05 1.11 21.17
N MET A 59 6.72 -0.12 21.54
CA MET A 59 5.38 -0.69 21.41
C MET A 59 4.77 -0.95 22.79
N VAL A 60 3.54 -0.47 23.00
CA VAL A 60 2.76 -0.73 24.21
C VAL A 60 1.45 -1.41 23.83
N ILE A 61 1.17 -2.58 24.43
CA ILE A 61 -0.07 -3.30 24.17
C ILE A 61 -1.18 -2.72 25.03
N THR A 62 -2.21 -2.18 24.39
CA THR A 62 -3.35 -1.52 25.06
C THR A 62 -4.49 -2.49 25.33
N LYS A 63 -4.65 -3.52 24.48
CA LYS A 63 -5.67 -4.55 24.67
C LYS A 63 -5.21 -5.90 24.12
N GLU A 64 -5.18 -6.91 24.97
CA GLU A 64 -4.90 -8.29 24.59
C GLU A 64 -6.14 -8.98 23.99
N GLY A 65 -5.90 -9.97 23.12
CA GLY A 65 -6.94 -10.76 22.48
C GLY A 65 -6.46 -11.43 21.19
N MET A 66 -7.37 -12.08 20.46
CA MET A 66 -7.10 -12.62 19.11
C MET A 66 -7.09 -11.54 18.01
N SER A 67 -7.38 -10.30 18.40
CA SER A 67 -7.22 -9.09 17.58
C SER A 67 -6.70 -7.98 18.49
N PRO A 68 -5.44 -8.07 18.93
CA PRO A 68 -4.91 -7.18 19.93
C PRO A 68 -4.82 -5.75 19.39
N ARG A 69 -4.93 -4.79 20.32
CA ARG A 69 -4.66 -3.38 20.05
C ARG A 69 -3.39 -2.98 20.77
N PHE A 70 -2.59 -2.19 20.09
CA PHE A 70 -1.31 -1.75 20.59
C PHE A 70 -0.99 -0.37 20.03
N GLU A 71 -0.05 0.30 20.65
CA GLU A 71 0.38 1.64 20.29
C GLU A 71 1.86 1.59 19.90
N ILE A 72 2.23 2.23 18.79
CA ILE A 72 3.63 2.47 18.42
C ILE A 72 3.79 3.98 18.28
N ASP A 73 4.74 4.58 19.01
CA ASP A 73 5.05 6.02 18.94
C ASP A 73 3.82 6.94 19.12
N GLY A 74 2.85 6.60 19.96
CA GLY A 74 1.63 7.41 20.12
C GLY A 74 0.46 7.02 19.21
N ILE A 75 0.66 6.09 18.27
CA ILE A 75 -0.30 5.74 17.22
C ILE A 75 -0.95 4.39 17.53
N GLU A 76 -2.29 4.34 17.59
CA GLU A 76 -3.05 3.10 17.82
C GLU A 76 -3.14 2.23 16.56
N TYR A 77 -2.78 0.97 16.71
CA TYR A 77 -2.86 -0.08 15.71
C TYR A 77 -3.74 -1.23 16.18
N ARG A 78 -4.25 -1.97 15.19
CA ARG A 78 -4.96 -3.23 15.35
C ARG A 78 -4.19 -4.32 14.63
N ALA A 79 -3.96 -5.44 15.33
CA ALA A 79 -3.42 -6.64 14.73
C ALA A 79 -4.53 -7.66 14.43
N TYR A 80 -4.39 -8.38 13.32
CA TYR A 80 -5.16 -9.59 13.04
C TYR A 80 -4.29 -10.60 12.31
N ARG A 81 -4.65 -11.88 12.40
CA ARG A 81 -3.95 -12.95 11.68
C ARG A 81 -4.76 -13.42 10.49
N THR A 82 -4.07 -13.72 9.40
CA THR A 82 -4.62 -14.43 8.25
C THR A 82 -3.86 -15.74 8.09
N SER A 83 -4.59 -16.86 8.02
CA SER A 83 -4.01 -18.16 7.70
C SER A 83 -4.08 -18.38 6.20
N SER A 84 -2.94 -18.62 5.56
CA SER A 84 -2.84 -18.98 4.14
C SER A 84 -2.14 -20.33 3.96
N ARG A 85 -2.13 -20.83 2.72
CA ARG A 85 -1.42 -22.08 2.36
C ARG A 85 0.08 -22.03 2.70
N PHE A 86 0.66 -20.83 2.68
CA PHE A 86 2.09 -20.61 2.89
C PHE A 86 2.45 -20.28 4.35
N GLY A 87 1.49 -20.36 5.27
CA GLY A 87 1.71 -20.07 6.68
C GLY A 87 0.75 -19.01 7.22
N ILE A 88 1.03 -18.59 8.44
CA ILE A 88 0.27 -17.55 9.12
C ILE A 88 0.99 -16.23 8.92
N VAL A 89 0.23 -15.18 8.63
CA VAL A 89 0.74 -13.81 8.52
C VAL A 89 -0.05 -12.96 9.51
N VAL A 90 0.66 -12.19 10.31
CA VAL A 90 0.07 -11.16 11.16
C VAL A 90 0.08 -9.86 10.39
N HIS A 91 -1.10 -9.27 10.24
CA HIS A 91 -1.32 -7.98 9.64
C HIS A 91 -1.58 -6.96 10.75
N CYS A 92 -0.93 -5.81 10.64
CA CYS A 92 -1.06 -4.70 11.57
C CYS A 92 -1.49 -3.47 10.77
N GLU A 93 -2.64 -2.91 11.13
CA GLU A 93 -3.23 -1.73 10.48
C GLU A 93 -3.45 -0.62 11.52
N MET A 94 -3.21 0.64 11.14
CA MET A 94 -3.59 1.79 11.97
C MET A 94 -5.12 1.80 12.18
N THR A 95 -5.57 2.04 13.41
CA THR A 95 -7.01 2.09 13.72
C THR A 95 -7.67 3.35 13.17
N HIS A 96 -6.93 4.47 13.17
CA HIS A 96 -7.38 5.79 12.73
C HIS A 96 -6.43 6.41 11.70
N PRO A 97 -6.34 5.84 10.48
CA PRO A 97 -5.44 6.34 9.43
C PRO A 97 -5.76 7.78 8.99
N GLU A 98 -6.98 8.28 9.23
CA GLU A 98 -7.41 9.65 8.95
C GLU A 98 -6.74 10.70 9.86
N ASN A 99 -6.36 10.30 11.08
CA ASN A 99 -5.79 11.21 12.08
C ASN A 99 -4.28 11.40 11.92
N TYR A 100 -3.63 10.52 11.15
CA TYR A 100 -2.20 10.55 10.93
C TYR A 100 -1.93 10.83 9.45
N MET A 101 -1.30 11.96 9.15
CA MET A 101 -0.87 12.30 7.79
C MET A 101 0.62 12.66 7.81
N PRO A 102 1.36 12.40 6.72
CA PRO A 102 2.75 12.82 6.63
C PRO A 102 2.86 14.35 6.74
N GLU A 103 3.74 14.81 7.63
CA GLU A 103 3.95 16.24 7.91
C GLU A 103 4.20 17.04 6.61
N GLY A 104 3.41 18.09 6.41
CA GLY A 104 3.53 18.99 5.25
C GLY A 104 2.80 18.54 3.97
N MET A 105 2.10 17.40 3.98
CA MET A 105 1.30 16.94 2.83
C MET A 105 -0.19 17.23 3.04
N SER A 106 -0.84 17.86 2.06
CA SER A 106 -2.30 18.00 2.08
C SER A 106 -3.01 16.68 1.79
N GLU A 107 -4.18 16.47 2.38
CA GLU A 107 -5.00 15.27 2.15
C GLU A 107 -5.30 15.02 0.67
N LYS A 108 -5.59 16.09 -0.10
CA LYS A 108 -5.83 16.01 -1.54
C LYS A 108 -4.60 15.50 -2.29
N THR A 109 -3.42 15.98 -1.90
CA THR A 109 -2.14 15.55 -2.47
C THR A 109 -1.88 14.09 -2.18
N TYR A 110 -2.11 13.65 -0.94
CA TYR A 110 -1.98 12.26 -0.52
C TYR A 110 -2.92 11.33 -1.29
N ARG A 111 -4.21 11.64 -1.37
CA ARG A 111 -5.19 10.84 -2.14
C ARG A 111 -4.78 10.73 -3.60
N ARG A 112 -4.28 11.83 -4.17
CA ARG A 112 -3.75 11.85 -5.54
C ARG A 112 -2.56 10.90 -5.67
N TYR A 113 -1.55 10.96 -4.80
CA TYR A 113 -0.40 10.03 -4.86
C TYR A 113 -0.79 8.57 -4.68
N ARG A 114 -1.76 8.27 -3.81
CA ARG A 114 -2.31 6.91 -3.65
C ARG A 114 -2.99 6.44 -4.93
N PHE A 115 -3.81 7.29 -5.55
CA PHE A 115 -4.44 7.00 -6.84
C PHE A 115 -3.41 6.78 -7.95
N TRP A 116 -2.42 7.67 -8.08
CA TRP A 116 -1.33 7.49 -9.04
C TRP A 116 -0.58 6.20 -8.78
N SER A 117 -0.25 5.86 -7.52
CA SER A 117 0.46 4.61 -7.24
C SER A 117 -0.36 3.39 -7.63
N ILE A 118 -1.67 3.41 -7.38
CA ILE A 118 -2.57 2.30 -7.71
C ILE A 118 -2.80 2.18 -9.22
N VAL A 119 -2.89 3.30 -9.95
CA VAL A 119 -3.24 3.29 -11.38
C VAL A 119 -2.00 3.30 -12.28
N LEU A 120 -1.01 4.13 -11.96
CA LEU A 120 0.17 4.37 -12.79
C LEU A 120 1.05 3.13 -12.89
N PHE A 121 1.30 2.40 -11.80
CA PHE A 121 2.15 1.20 -11.86
C PHE A 121 1.55 0.10 -12.76
N PRO A 122 0.28 -0.31 -12.58
CA PRO A 122 -0.38 -1.24 -13.49
C PRO A 122 -0.50 -0.70 -14.92
N PHE A 123 -0.75 0.60 -15.08
CA PHE A 123 -0.79 1.23 -16.40
C PHE A 123 0.56 1.14 -17.12
N LEU A 124 1.66 1.46 -16.44
CA LEU A 124 3.00 1.38 -17.00
C LEU A 124 3.35 -0.06 -17.39
N ILE A 125 3.06 -1.03 -16.52
CA ILE A 125 3.25 -2.46 -16.83
C ILE A 125 2.43 -2.88 -18.04
N PHE A 126 1.17 -2.42 -18.13
CA PHE A 126 0.30 -2.69 -19.26
C PHE A 126 0.89 -2.14 -20.57
N ILE A 127 1.33 -0.88 -20.58
CA ILE A 127 1.92 -0.24 -21.75
C ILE A 127 3.23 -0.91 -22.15
N THR A 128 4.12 -1.24 -21.20
CA THR A 128 5.41 -1.88 -21.51
C THR A 128 5.23 -3.29 -22.05
N THR A 129 4.30 -4.06 -21.48
CA THR A 129 4.04 -5.45 -21.92
C THR A 129 3.39 -5.48 -23.31
N ASN A 130 2.54 -4.50 -23.61
CA ASN A 130 1.84 -4.40 -24.89
C ASN A 130 2.55 -3.48 -25.89
N LEU A 131 3.77 -3.00 -25.62
CA LEU A 131 4.48 -2.04 -26.46
C LEU A 131 4.64 -2.53 -27.91
N TRP A 132 4.84 -3.83 -28.08
CA TRP A 132 4.94 -4.47 -29.40
C TRP A 132 3.60 -4.48 -30.14
N LEU A 133 2.50 -4.72 -29.41
CA LEU A 133 1.12 -4.66 -29.93
C LEU A 133 0.70 -3.22 -30.27
N ILE A 134 1.14 -2.24 -29.47
CA ILE A 134 0.93 -0.81 -29.71
C ILE A 134 1.67 -0.36 -30.98
N ARG A 135 2.86 -0.92 -31.24
CA ARG A 135 3.64 -0.61 -32.44
C ARG A 135 3.02 -1.17 -33.73
N SER A 136 2.29 -2.28 -33.65
CA SER A 136 1.51 -2.83 -34.76
C SER A 136 0.08 -2.27 -34.84
N ALA A 137 -0.33 -1.44 -33.88
CA ALA A 137 -1.70 -0.97 -33.75
C ALA A 137 -2.06 0.00 -34.87
N PHE A 138 -3.10 -0.38 -35.61
CA PHE A 138 -3.97 0.36 -36.55
C PHE A 138 -4.10 -0.26 -37.95
N ASN A 139 -3.37 -1.32 -38.30
CA ASN A 139 -3.53 -1.95 -39.62
C ASN A 139 -4.44 -3.20 -39.66
N GLN A 140 -4.73 -3.84 -38.52
CA GLN A 140 -5.52 -5.08 -38.50
C GLN A 140 -6.55 -5.10 -37.37
N TRP A 141 -7.78 -5.50 -37.70
CA TRP A 141 -8.93 -5.56 -36.77
C TRP A 141 -8.69 -6.50 -35.57
N GLU A 142 -7.85 -7.52 -35.72
CA GLU A 142 -7.46 -8.46 -34.65
C GLU A 142 -6.74 -7.73 -33.50
N THR A 143 -5.89 -6.75 -33.81
CA THR A 143 -5.20 -5.96 -32.78
C THR A 143 -6.19 -5.14 -31.94
N ILE A 144 -7.25 -4.61 -32.57
CA ILE A 144 -8.31 -3.85 -31.89
C ILE A 144 -9.05 -4.75 -30.88
N LEU A 145 -9.35 -6.01 -31.27
CA LEU A 145 -9.99 -6.96 -30.36
C LEU A 145 -9.12 -7.30 -29.16
N VAL A 146 -7.82 -7.54 -29.36
CA VAL A 146 -6.89 -7.83 -28.27
C VAL A 146 -6.79 -6.64 -27.31
N PHE A 147 -6.70 -5.39 -27.82
CA PHE A 147 -6.76 -4.19 -26.98
C PHE A 147 -8.08 -4.06 -26.23
N GLY A 148 -9.22 -4.38 -26.86
CA GLY A 148 -10.52 -4.37 -26.22
C GLY A 148 -10.59 -5.33 -25.02
N VAL A 149 -10.15 -6.58 -25.20
CA VAL A 149 -10.09 -7.57 -24.11
C VAL A 149 -9.13 -7.12 -23.01
N ALA A 150 -7.94 -6.65 -23.39
CA ALA A 150 -6.93 -6.18 -22.45
C ALA A 150 -7.42 -4.96 -21.62
N ALA A 151 -8.17 -4.05 -22.25
CA ALA A 151 -8.80 -2.92 -21.57
C ALA A 151 -9.89 -3.36 -20.57
N VAL A 152 -10.71 -4.35 -20.93
CA VAL A 152 -11.72 -4.92 -20.02
C VAL A 152 -11.06 -5.59 -18.81
N VAL A 153 -9.99 -6.37 -19.03
CA VAL A 153 -9.22 -6.98 -17.93
C VAL A 153 -8.59 -5.91 -17.03
N TRP A 154 -8.05 -4.85 -17.61
CA TRP A 154 -7.46 -3.75 -16.86
C TRP A 154 -8.51 -2.97 -16.06
N ALA A 155 -9.68 -2.70 -16.64
CA ALA A 155 -10.80 -2.08 -15.93
C ALA A 155 -11.30 -2.97 -14.78
N ALA A 156 -11.44 -4.28 -15.01
CA ALA A 156 -11.80 -5.23 -13.97
C ALA A 156 -10.75 -5.27 -12.83
N TYR A 157 -9.46 -5.19 -13.17
CA TYR A 157 -8.38 -5.09 -12.19
C TYR A 157 -8.47 -3.80 -11.37
N ILE A 158 -8.71 -2.64 -11.99
CA ILE A 158 -8.92 -1.38 -11.26
C ILE A 158 -10.13 -1.48 -10.34
N PHE A 159 -11.24 -2.03 -10.82
CA PHE A 159 -12.42 -2.24 -9.99
C PHE A 159 -12.14 -3.19 -8.82
N PHE A 160 -11.39 -4.27 -9.05
CA PHE A 160 -10.99 -5.19 -8.00
C PHE A 160 -10.07 -4.53 -6.97
N VAL A 161 -9.05 -3.79 -7.40
CA VAL A 161 -8.18 -3.03 -6.50
C VAL A 161 -8.97 -1.94 -5.77
N HIS A 162 -9.87 -1.24 -6.45
CA HIS A 162 -10.78 -0.29 -5.83
C HIS A 162 -11.78 -0.95 -4.89
N TYR A 163 -12.16 -2.22 -5.05
CA TYR A 163 -13.05 -2.90 -4.12
C TYR A 163 -12.28 -3.41 -2.90
N CYS A 164 -11.15 -4.09 -3.12
CA CYS A 164 -10.32 -4.67 -2.06
C CYS A 164 -9.63 -3.60 -1.22
N TYR A 165 -9.11 -2.54 -1.83
CA TYR A 165 -8.47 -1.42 -1.12
C TYR A 165 -9.44 -0.24 -0.88
N GLY A 166 -10.61 -0.26 -1.54
CA GLY A 166 -11.74 0.69 -1.43
C GLY A 166 -12.31 0.92 -0.06
N MET A 167 -12.42 -0.17 0.70
CA MET A 167 -12.90 -0.10 2.07
C MET A 167 -11.95 0.71 2.97
N ASN A 168 -10.67 0.85 2.59
CA ASN A 168 -9.67 1.73 3.20
C ASN A 168 -9.61 3.14 2.56
N PHE A 169 -10.63 3.54 1.77
CA PHE A 169 -10.88 4.93 1.34
C PHE A 169 -12.09 5.56 2.07
N ARG A 170 -12.69 4.85 3.04
CA ARG A 170 -13.66 5.40 3.99
C ARG A 170 -12.93 5.90 5.24
N GLY A 171 -12.11 6.92 5.03
CA GLY A 171 -11.70 7.90 6.04
C GLY A 171 -12.15 9.26 5.54
#